data_AF-A0AAE2JLU7-F1
#
_entry.id   AF-A0AAE2JLU7-F1
#
_cell.length_a   1.000
_cell.length_b   1.000
_cell.length_c   1.000
_cell.angle_alpha   90.00
_cell.angle_beta   90.00
_cell.angle_gamma   90.00
#
_symmetry.space_group_name_H-M   'P 1'
#
loop_
_entity.id
_entity.type
_entity.pdbx_description
1 polymer ?
#
loop_
_entity_poly.entity_id
_entity_poly.type
_entity_poly.pdbx_seq_one_letter_code
_entity_poly.pdbx_strand_id
1 'polypeptide(L)'
;MLLLPPIPQLSEFSWERFSQQWNSLTLQTKKIADGAGQSEEFKALEQQVRQCVLSRDITQLKNTLLKRKGVRVLTQLWIDKEDVRKNSLNEETIDYIQAKHPKLGMSSLMNLISLVYRYFDALVEGNIFNRLTQWLNQQIEQRLKERKNSSDTILSVLNQAKWLFDLTAPKALVNLAKQNHLDLSEQLKKLRLNELPQGRFLDICHAQYYLDTLKEIPVGEQHDVLHELLKQDVATMPFEEGKRIGHIALEIIIDRSAGAPSEIWQNFVLNLAGDPRIANTATNYRQWWKPIGESRVKAVTSWLAKEDLRLFLGAIEEYANYTGDEALNRMFPARKRFLEGLYEHGFVRNARLMLGNQAEHTVKRVLGKSLTTSYINLRGMTQTSIIYLDCGDFHIIEGSHNFKLWIYMGLPSEKLNDYSLSELNHSSLTHSFPQEFKKNYPKGELMPIQHSPTSWQKNAIDFLTQNGIELDLEKLFYKDEYRRYISRYGLPVLGSKEKVEIEIDTKTEATQSLESLILHVLDIHQPINSNSITNILAQEFELRKSVHQVNFALYTLRTKGRVTLNSEELWSRSL
;
A
#
# COMPACT_ATOMS: atom_id res chain seq x y z
N MET A 1 -0.46 87.42 -10.45
CA MET A 1 -0.87 86.32 -9.55
C MET A 1 -2.15 85.73 -10.13
N LEU A 2 -2.07 84.56 -10.79
CA LEU A 2 -3.24 83.91 -11.40
C LEU A 2 -3.93 83.08 -10.32
N LEU A 3 -5.16 83.44 -9.97
CA LEU A 3 -6.03 82.68 -9.07
C LEU A 3 -6.53 81.44 -9.79
N LEU A 4 -6.16 80.26 -9.29
CA LEU A 4 -6.75 79.01 -9.73
C LEU A 4 -8.24 78.96 -9.35
N PRO A 5 -9.10 78.36 -10.19
CA PRO A 5 -10.51 78.18 -9.87
C PRO A 5 -10.68 77.31 -8.62
N PRO A 6 -11.75 77.53 -7.83
CA PRO A 6 -11.97 76.79 -6.59
C PRO A 6 -12.16 75.30 -6.88
N ILE A 7 -11.52 74.47 -6.07
CA ILE A 7 -11.67 73.01 -6.07
C ILE A 7 -13.15 72.71 -5.75
N PRO A 8 -13.88 71.95 -6.59
CA PRO A 8 -15.27 71.61 -6.30
C PRO A 8 -15.35 70.82 -4.98
N GLN A 9 -16.30 71.20 -4.13
CA GLN A 9 -16.50 70.54 -2.84
C GLN A 9 -16.98 69.09 -3.05
N LEU A 10 -16.11 68.13 -2.74
CA LEU A 10 -16.38 66.69 -2.83
C LEU A 10 -17.58 66.21 -1.97
N SER A 11 -18.10 67.06 -1.08
CA SER A 11 -19.26 66.79 -0.23
C SER A 11 -20.60 66.76 -0.97
N GLU A 12 -20.68 67.27 -2.20
CA GLU A 12 -21.90 67.19 -3.03
C GLU A 12 -21.95 65.91 -3.88
N PHE A 13 -20.87 65.11 -3.92
CA PHE A 13 -20.84 63.84 -4.64
C PHE A 13 -21.37 62.70 -3.75
N SER A 14 -22.55 62.17 -4.09
CA SER A 14 -23.14 61.00 -3.43
C SER A 14 -22.42 59.70 -3.82
N TRP A 15 -21.24 59.47 -3.25
CA TRP A 15 -20.45 58.24 -3.43
C TRP A 15 -21.24 56.97 -3.12
N GLU A 16 -22.17 57.04 -2.16
CA GLU A 16 -23.08 55.95 -1.82
C GLU A 16 -23.99 55.58 -2.99
N ARG A 17 -24.52 56.56 -3.73
CA ARG A 17 -25.38 56.34 -4.90
C ARG A 17 -24.60 55.69 -6.04
N PHE A 18 -23.38 56.15 -6.29
CA PHE A 18 -22.50 55.55 -7.30
C PHE A 18 -22.06 54.14 -6.90
N SER A 19 -21.70 53.92 -5.64
CA SER A 19 -21.34 52.59 -5.12
C SER A 19 -22.51 51.60 -5.23
N GLN A 20 -23.73 52.03 -4.89
CA GLN A 20 -24.94 51.23 -5.08
C GLN A 20 -25.24 50.95 -6.56
N GLN A 21 -25.04 51.92 -7.45
CA GLN A 21 -25.17 51.72 -8.90
C GLN A 21 -24.11 50.77 -9.46
N TRP A 22 -22.86 50.88 -9.01
CA TRP A 22 -21.77 49.96 -9.38
C TRP A 22 -22.01 48.55 -8.85
N ASN A 23 -22.48 48.41 -7.61
CA ASN A 23 -22.86 47.12 -7.05
C ASN A 23 -24.06 46.52 -7.79
N SER A 24 -25.06 47.32 -8.16
CA SER A 24 -26.19 46.90 -8.97
C SER A 24 -25.76 46.46 -10.37
N LEU A 25 -24.90 47.22 -11.05
CA LEU A 25 -24.32 46.87 -12.35
C LEU A 25 -23.46 45.60 -12.26
N THR A 26 -22.68 45.44 -11.19
CA THR A 26 -21.87 44.23 -10.96
C THR A 26 -22.76 43.02 -10.71
N LEU A 27 -23.84 43.17 -9.92
CA LEU A 27 -24.81 42.13 -9.66
C LEU A 27 -25.64 41.76 -10.91
N GLN A 28 -26.00 42.76 -11.73
CA GLN A 28 -26.66 42.57 -13.02
C GLN A 28 -25.73 41.88 -14.01
N THR A 29 -24.45 42.29 -14.06
CA THR A 29 -23.44 41.65 -14.91
C THR A 29 -23.18 40.22 -14.44
N LYS A 30 -23.19 39.96 -13.12
CA LYS A 30 -23.09 38.63 -12.54
C LYS A 30 -24.32 37.77 -12.87
N LYS A 31 -25.55 38.29 -12.73
CA LYS A 31 -26.79 37.61 -13.18
C LYS A 31 -26.81 37.35 -14.68
N ILE A 32 -26.33 38.29 -15.50
CA ILE A 32 -26.22 38.12 -16.95
C ILE A 32 -25.14 37.08 -17.27
N ALA A 33 -24.02 37.06 -16.56
CA ALA A 33 -22.96 36.07 -16.71
C ALA A 33 -23.44 34.67 -16.26
N ASP A 34 -24.16 34.58 -15.15
CA ASP A 34 -24.74 33.34 -14.61
C ASP A 34 -25.88 32.81 -15.50
N GLY A 35 -26.63 33.70 -16.17
CA GLY A 35 -27.67 33.35 -17.15
C GLY A 35 -27.17 33.19 -18.60
N ALA A 36 -25.93 33.60 -18.91
CA ALA A 36 -25.38 33.60 -20.26
C ALA A 36 -25.03 32.18 -20.73
N GLY A 37 -25.99 31.54 -21.40
CA GLY A 37 -25.81 30.20 -21.98
C GLY A 37 -26.67 29.11 -21.35
N GLN A 38 -27.62 29.45 -20.47
CA GLN A 38 -28.63 28.54 -19.95
C GLN A 38 -30.04 28.86 -20.46
N SER A 39 -30.18 29.40 -21.67
CA SER A 39 -31.50 29.62 -22.27
C SER A 39 -32.25 28.29 -22.42
N GLU A 40 -33.57 28.33 -22.41
CA GLU A 40 -34.40 27.13 -22.66
C GLU A 40 -34.04 26.48 -24.01
N GLU A 41 -33.65 27.27 -25.02
CA GLU A 41 -33.10 26.76 -26.27
C GLU A 41 -31.80 25.95 -26.10
N PHE A 42 -30.91 26.37 -25.18
CA PHE A 42 -29.66 25.66 -24.93
C PHE A 42 -29.93 24.33 -24.22
N LYS A 43 -30.82 24.32 -23.22
CA LYS A 43 -31.25 23.09 -22.53
C LYS A 43 -31.93 22.11 -23.47
N ALA A 44 -32.80 22.60 -24.36
CA ALA A 44 -33.44 21.78 -25.38
C ALA A 44 -32.40 21.16 -26.34
N LEU A 45 -31.41 21.96 -26.78
CA LEU A 45 -30.32 21.47 -27.62
C LEU A 45 -29.42 20.47 -26.88
N GLU A 46 -29.16 20.68 -25.59
CA GLU A 46 -28.43 19.76 -24.72
C GLU A 46 -29.13 18.41 -24.63
N GLN A 47 -30.44 18.41 -24.37
CA GLN A 47 -31.24 17.20 -24.33
C GLN A 47 -31.26 16.49 -25.68
N GLN A 48 -31.37 17.25 -26.78
CA GLN A 48 -31.32 16.70 -28.14
C GLN A 48 -29.97 16.03 -28.43
N VAL A 49 -28.85 16.71 -28.19
CA VAL A 49 -27.50 16.16 -28.42
C VAL A 49 -27.27 14.91 -27.58
N ARG A 50 -27.68 14.94 -26.30
CA ARG A 50 -27.59 13.78 -25.42
C ARG A 50 -28.39 12.60 -25.97
N GLN A 51 -29.63 12.84 -26.41
CA GLN A 51 -30.47 11.80 -26.98
C GLN A 51 -29.84 11.17 -28.23
N CYS A 52 -29.32 11.98 -29.16
CA CYS A 52 -28.66 11.47 -30.37
C CYS A 52 -27.45 10.59 -30.03
N VAL A 53 -26.66 10.98 -29.03
CA VAL A 53 -25.50 10.18 -28.58
C VAL A 53 -25.95 8.85 -27.98
N LEU A 54 -26.94 8.86 -27.09
CA LEU A 54 -27.43 7.66 -26.42
C LEU A 54 -28.16 6.70 -27.37
N SER A 55 -28.89 7.23 -28.34
CA SER A 55 -29.57 6.42 -29.37
C SER A 55 -28.64 6.01 -30.52
N ARG A 56 -27.37 6.42 -30.50
CA ARG A 56 -26.38 6.23 -31.57
C ARG A 56 -26.85 6.77 -32.93
N ASP A 57 -27.63 7.84 -32.93
CA ASP A 57 -28.01 8.55 -34.16
C ASP A 57 -26.89 9.50 -34.60
N ILE A 58 -25.89 8.91 -35.27
CA ILE A 58 -24.69 9.61 -35.73
C ILE A 58 -25.06 10.69 -36.77
N THR A 59 -26.07 10.45 -37.59
CA THR A 59 -26.48 11.38 -38.66
C THR A 59 -27.05 12.65 -38.06
N GLN A 60 -27.99 12.52 -37.12
CA GLN A 60 -28.58 13.67 -36.44
C GLN A 60 -27.54 14.42 -35.59
N LEU A 61 -26.63 13.69 -34.93
CA LEU A 61 -25.51 14.29 -34.20
C LEU A 61 -24.62 15.14 -35.13
N LYS A 62 -24.17 14.58 -36.26
CA LYS A 62 -23.33 15.28 -37.24
C LYS A 62 -24.02 16.54 -37.79
N ASN A 63 -25.33 16.47 -38.05
CA ASN A 63 -26.13 17.62 -38.48
C ASN A 63 -26.17 18.73 -37.42
N THR A 64 -26.34 18.37 -36.15
CA THR A 64 -26.31 19.33 -35.04
C THR A 64 -24.93 19.98 -34.87
N LEU A 65 -23.87 19.20 -35.06
CA LEU A 65 -22.48 19.66 -34.96
C LEU A 65 -22.04 20.57 -36.12
N LEU A 66 -22.82 20.72 -37.21
CA LEU A 66 -22.56 21.75 -38.22
C LEU A 66 -22.64 23.17 -37.64
N LYS A 67 -23.42 23.37 -36.57
CA LYS A 67 -23.58 24.67 -35.91
C LYS A 67 -22.62 24.81 -34.73
N ARG A 68 -22.00 25.99 -34.56
CA ARG A 68 -21.12 26.30 -33.41
C ARG A 68 -21.80 26.09 -32.06
N LYS A 69 -23.10 26.39 -31.95
CA LYS A 69 -23.89 26.14 -30.74
C LYS A 69 -23.92 24.64 -30.39
N GLY A 70 -24.05 23.75 -31.38
CA GLY A 70 -24.02 22.30 -31.19
C GLY A 70 -22.67 21.81 -30.69
N VAL A 71 -21.57 22.33 -31.24
CA VAL A 71 -20.20 22.01 -30.76
C VAL A 71 -19.99 22.47 -29.32
N ARG A 72 -20.44 23.68 -28.95
CA ARG A 72 -20.40 24.16 -27.57
C ARG A 72 -21.18 23.23 -26.63
N VAL A 73 -22.38 22.81 -27.02
CA VAL A 73 -23.20 21.88 -26.22
C VAL A 73 -22.50 20.54 -26.05
N LEU A 74 -21.99 19.93 -27.12
CA LEU A 74 -21.32 18.63 -27.03
C LEU A 74 -20.06 18.69 -26.15
N THR A 75 -19.22 19.71 -26.34
CA THR A 75 -18.01 19.89 -25.52
C THR A 75 -18.32 20.15 -24.04
N GLN A 76 -19.45 20.81 -23.73
CA GLN A 76 -19.94 20.93 -22.36
C GLN A 76 -20.42 19.58 -21.81
N LEU A 77 -21.19 18.83 -22.59
CA LEU A 77 -21.67 17.51 -22.21
C LEU A 77 -20.53 16.51 -21.97
N TRP A 78 -19.42 16.60 -22.71
CA TRP A 78 -18.22 15.82 -22.41
C TRP A 78 -17.67 16.09 -21.01
N ILE A 79 -17.79 17.32 -20.51
CA ILE A 79 -17.38 17.66 -19.15
C ILE A 79 -18.37 17.11 -18.12
N ASP A 80 -19.67 17.31 -18.34
CA ASP A 80 -20.69 17.15 -17.29
C ASP A 80 -21.36 15.76 -17.27
N LYS A 81 -21.30 15.01 -18.38
CA LYS A 81 -22.07 13.78 -18.59
C LYS A 81 -21.15 12.64 -19.07
N GLU A 82 -20.82 11.73 -18.15
CA GLU A 82 -19.95 10.58 -18.43
C GLU A 82 -20.51 9.64 -19.50
N ASP A 83 -21.82 9.41 -19.51
CA ASP A 83 -22.53 8.63 -20.53
C ASP A 83 -22.32 9.24 -21.93
N VAL A 84 -22.44 10.56 -22.07
CA VAL A 84 -22.19 11.25 -23.35
C VAL A 84 -20.71 11.17 -23.72
N ARG A 85 -19.80 11.42 -22.78
CA ARG A 85 -18.35 11.36 -23.01
C ARG A 85 -17.93 10.00 -23.53
N LYS A 86 -18.27 8.91 -22.83
CA LYS A 86 -17.89 7.54 -23.23
C LYS A 86 -18.41 7.13 -24.61
N ASN A 87 -19.57 7.64 -25.01
CA ASN A 87 -20.21 7.25 -26.27
C ASN A 87 -19.90 8.18 -27.46
N SER A 88 -19.32 9.37 -27.25
CA SER A 88 -19.11 10.35 -28.33
C SER A 88 -17.74 11.03 -28.34
N LEU A 89 -16.96 10.96 -27.26
CA LEU A 89 -15.57 11.45 -27.27
C LEU A 89 -14.67 10.40 -27.92
N ASN A 90 -14.57 10.46 -29.24
CA ASN A 90 -13.75 9.56 -30.05
C ASN A 90 -13.06 10.34 -31.19
N GLU A 91 -12.08 9.72 -31.85
CA GLU A 91 -11.30 10.36 -32.92
C GLU A 91 -12.19 10.85 -34.07
N GLU A 92 -13.18 10.05 -34.50
CA GLU A 92 -14.09 10.43 -35.59
C GLU A 92 -14.86 11.73 -35.29
N THR A 93 -15.34 11.88 -34.06
CA THR A 93 -16.09 13.06 -33.64
C THR A 93 -15.19 14.28 -33.54
N ILE A 94 -13.96 14.12 -33.02
CA ILE A 94 -12.95 15.19 -32.96
C ILE A 94 -12.60 15.65 -34.37
N ASP A 95 -12.28 14.73 -35.27
CA ASP A 95 -11.90 15.01 -36.66
C ASP A 95 -13.05 15.70 -37.41
N TYR A 96 -14.29 15.23 -37.22
CA TYR A 96 -15.46 15.85 -37.82
C TYR A 96 -15.64 17.30 -37.37
N ILE A 97 -15.51 17.58 -36.07
CA ILE A 97 -15.63 18.95 -35.55
C ILE A 97 -14.48 19.81 -36.07
N GLN A 98 -13.24 19.30 -36.06
CA GLN A 98 -12.06 20.04 -36.53
C GLN A 98 -12.19 20.39 -38.02
N ALA A 99 -12.70 19.48 -38.85
CA ALA A 99 -12.92 19.71 -40.28
C ALA A 99 -14.03 20.74 -40.56
N LYS A 100 -15.12 20.73 -39.78
CA LYS A 100 -16.26 21.64 -39.98
C LYS A 100 -16.09 23.00 -39.29
N HIS A 101 -15.29 23.05 -38.23
CA HIS A 101 -14.99 24.26 -37.47
C HIS A 101 -13.48 24.45 -37.32
N PRO A 102 -12.77 24.89 -38.38
CA PRO A 102 -11.32 25.13 -38.33
C PRO A 102 -10.92 26.11 -37.21
N LYS A 103 -11.85 26.99 -36.80
CA LYS A 103 -11.70 27.88 -35.65
C LYS A 103 -12.87 27.72 -34.70
N LEU A 104 -12.57 27.22 -33.50
CA LEU A 104 -13.55 27.04 -32.43
C LEU A 104 -14.10 28.36 -31.90
N GLY A 105 -15.30 28.34 -31.33
CA GLY A 105 -15.80 29.43 -30.48
C GLY A 105 -15.04 29.47 -29.14
N MET A 106 -15.02 30.62 -28.45
CA MET A 106 -14.25 30.77 -27.20
C MET A 106 -14.76 29.80 -26.12
N SER A 107 -16.08 29.65 -25.99
CA SER A 107 -16.67 28.69 -25.04
C SER A 107 -16.28 27.26 -25.35
N SER A 108 -16.33 26.83 -26.62
CA SER A 108 -15.91 25.47 -27.01
C SER A 108 -14.43 25.23 -26.73
N LEU A 109 -13.57 26.21 -27.01
CA LEU A 109 -12.14 26.11 -26.68
C LEU A 109 -11.91 25.98 -25.18
N MET A 110 -12.55 26.83 -24.36
CA MET A 110 -12.43 26.73 -22.90
C MET A 110 -13.00 25.43 -22.36
N ASN A 111 -14.09 24.91 -22.94
CA ASN A 111 -14.64 23.62 -22.57
C ASN A 111 -13.64 22.49 -22.85
N LEU A 112 -12.94 22.51 -23.99
CA LEU A 112 -11.91 21.51 -24.28
C LEU A 112 -10.70 21.61 -23.34
N ILE A 113 -10.26 22.82 -22.98
CA ILE A 113 -9.19 23.02 -21.98
C ILE A 113 -9.66 22.44 -20.64
N SER A 114 -10.86 22.82 -20.19
CA SER A 114 -11.47 22.30 -18.97
C SER A 114 -11.61 20.79 -18.97
N LEU A 115 -11.98 20.19 -20.10
CA LEU A 115 -12.09 18.74 -20.27
C LEU A 115 -10.74 18.06 -20.03
N VAL A 116 -9.67 18.58 -20.68
CA VAL A 116 -8.32 18.03 -20.55
C VAL A 116 -7.81 18.15 -19.11
N TYR A 117 -8.00 19.28 -18.43
CA TYR A 117 -7.54 19.43 -17.04
C TYR A 117 -8.37 18.64 -16.04
N ARG A 118 -9.67 18.48 -16.29
CA ARG A 118 -10.57 17.77 -15.38
C ARG A 118 -10.37 16.26 -15.41
N TYR A 119 -10.06 15.69 -16.57
CA TYR A 119 -9.93 14.24 -16.76
C TYR A 119 -8.49 13.77 -17.05
N PHE A 120 -7.65 14.61 -17.64
CA PHE A 120 -6.21 14.42 -17.85
C PHE A 120 -5.79 13.00 -18.27
N ASP A 121 -5.14 12.24 -17.38
CA ASP A 121 -4.63 10.88 -17.62
C ASP A 121 -5.76 9.86 -17.91
N ALA A 122 -7.00 10.16 -17.47
CA ALA A 122 -8.17 9.35 -17.83
C ALA A 122 -8.60 9.50 -19.30
N LEU A 123 -8.02 10.43 -20.06
CA LEU A 123 -8.25 10.58 -21.51
C LEU A 123 -7.20 9.85 -22.37
N VAL A 124 -6.29 9.09 -21.75
CA VAL A 124 -5.20 8.37 -22.44
C VAL A 124 -5.70 7.13 -23.19
N GLU A 125 -6.93 6.68 -22.96
CA GLU A 125 -7.51 5.59 -23.76
C GLU A 125 -7.52 5.95 -25.26
N GLY A 126 -6.82 5.14 -26.07
CA GLY A 126 -6.62 5.41 -27.50
C GLY A 126 -5.69 6.60 -27.75
N ASN A 127 -6.00 7.43 -28.75
CA ASN A 127 -5.20 8.60 -29.12
C ASN A 127 -5.89 9.93 -28.73
N ILE A 128 -6.91 9.89 -27.85
CA ILE A 128 -7.79 11.02 -27.57
C ILE A 128 -7.06 12.18 -26.89
N PHE A 129 -6.28 11.90 -25.84
CA PHE A 129 -5.48 12.92 -25.15
C PHE A 129 -4.59 13.69 -26.12
N ASN A 130 -3.79 12.98 -26.93
CA ASN A 130 -2.87 13.59 -27.90
C ASN A 130 -3.61 14.39 -28.98
N ARG A 131 -4.73 13.88 -29.50
CA ARG A 131 -5.55 14.59 -30.49
C ARG A 131 -6.09 15.90 -29.93
N LEU A 132 -6.65 15.87 -28.73
CA LEU A 132 -7.19 17.06 -28.06
C LEU A 132 -6.08 18.08 -27.77
N THR A 133 -4.95 17.66 -27.22
CA THR A 133 -3.85 18.58 -26.87
C THR A 133 -3.18 19.18 -28.11
N GLN A 134 -3.00 18.40 -29.18
CA GLN A 134 -2.52 18.92 -30.46
C GLN A 134 -3.50 19.96 -31.04
N TRP A 135 -4.80 19.67 -31.03
CA TRP A 135 -5.81 20.59 -31.53
C TRP A 135 -5.91 21.86 -30.69
N LEU A 136 -5.86 21.74 -29.35
CA LEU A 136 -5.83 22.87 -28.42
C LEU A 136 -4.64 23.79 -28.71
N ASN A 137 -3.43 23.24 -28.85
CA ASN A 137 -2.24 24.00 -29.19
C ASN A 137 -2.41 24.81 -30.48
N GLN A 138 -2.96 24.19 -31.53
CA GLN A 138 -3.24 24.87 -32.81
C GLN A 138 -4.26 26.01 -32.64
N GLN A 139 -5.36 25.76 -31.92
CA GLN A 139 -6.42 26.76 -31.70
C GLN A 139 -5.95 27.95 -30.87
N ILE A 140 -5.14 27.69 -29.84
CA ILE A 140 -4.54 28.73 -28.98
C ILE A 140 -3.58 29.59 -29.81
N GLU A 141 -2.67 28.96 -30.55
CA GLU A 141 -1.67 29.66 -31.36
C GLU A 141 -2.32 30.55 -32.43
N GLN A 142 -3.31 30.00 -33.17
CA GLN A 142 -4.04 30.75 -34.19
C GLN A 142 -4.73 31.99 -33.60
N ARG A 143 -5.36 31.86 -32.43
CA ARG A 143 -6.07 32.97 -31.77
C ARG A 143 -5.15 34.05 -31.24
N LEU A 144 -3.98 33.68 -30.74
CA LEU A 144 -3.01 34.65 -30.22
C LEU A 144 -2.34 35.42 -31.36
N LYS A 145 -2.08 34.79 -32.51
CA LYS A 145 -1.55 35.48 -33.72
C LYS A 145 -2.45 36.61 -34.22
N GLU A 146 -3.76 36.47 -34.05
CA GLU A 146 -4.74 37.49 -34.46
C GLU A 146 -4.90 38.64 -33.44
N ARG A 147 -4.37 38.51 -32.22
CA ARG A 147 -4.46 39.56 -31.20
C ARG A 147 -3.33 40.57 -31.37
N LYS A 148 -3.69 41.86 -31.42
CA LYS A 148 -2.73 42.98 -31.51
C LYS A 148 -1.96 43.23 -30.21
N ASN A 149 -2.51 42.84 -29.05
CA ASN A 149 -1.89 43.02 -27.74
C ASN A 149 -1.73 41.67 -27.03
N SER A 150 -0.55 41.43 -26.47
CA SER A 150 -0.29 40.30 -25.57
C SER A 150 -0.92 40.59 -24.21
N SER A 151 -2.18 40.23 -24.03
CA SER A 151 -2.74 40.16 -22.68
C SER A 151 -2.19 38.91 -21.98
N ASP A 152 -1.72 39.10 -20.76
CA ASP A 152 -1.50 37.99 -19.83
C ASP A 152 -2.88 37.34 -19.61
N THR A 153 -3.09 36.15 -20.17
CA THR A 153 -4.31 35.35 -20.06
C THR A 153 -3.92 33.89 -19.95
N ILE A 154 -4.81 33.03 -19.45
CA ILE A 154 -4.54 31.58 -19.42
C ILE A 154 -4.11 31.02 -20.80
N LEU A 155 -4.67 31.55 -21.90
CA LEU A 155 -4.26 31.16 -23.25
C LEU A 155 -2.80 31.54 -23.58
N SER A 156 -2.32 32.70 -23.11
CA SER A 156 -0.92 33.09 -23.33
C SER A 156 0.03 32.21 -22.53
N VAL A 157 -0.33 31.86 -21.29
CA VAL A 157 0.45 30.92 -20.48
C VAL A 157 0.52 29.55 -21.18
N LEU A 158 -0.62 28.97 -21.55
CA LEU A 158 -0.67 27.66 -22.19
C LEU A 158 0.09 27.63 -23.54
N ASN A 159 0.14 28.75 -24.26
CA ASN A 159 0.93 28.86 -25.50
C ASN A 159 2.45 28.94 -25.25
N GLN A 160 2.87 29.64 -24.19
CA GLN A 160 4.29 29.76 -23.82
C GLN A 160 4.80 28.45 -23.18
N ALA A 161 3.97 27.83 -22.36
CA ALA A 161 4.26 26.59 -21.64
C ALA A 161 3.50 25.40 -22.29
N LYS A 162 3.80 25.10 -23.57
CA LYS A 162 3.16 23.99 -24.31
C LYS A 162 3.30 22.63 -23.61
N TRP A 163 4.34 22.48 -22.79
CA TRP A 163 4.56 21.30 -21.96
C TRP A 163 3.44 21.04 -20.94
N LEU A 164 2.59 22.03 -20.61
CA LEU A 164 1.43 21.85 -19.73
C LEU A 164 0.35 20.92 -20.31
N PHE A 165 0.44 20.60 -21.60
CA PHE A 165 -0.41 19.62 -22.27
C PHE A 165 0.27 18.24 -22.48
N ASP A 166 1.39 18.01 -21.82
CA ASP A 166 2.09 16.72 -21.82
C ASP A 166 1.64 15.86 -20.62
N LEU A 167 1.68 14.53 -20.73
CA LEU A 167 1.36 13.63 -19.61
C LEU A 167 2.34 13.78 -18.44
N THR A 168 3.57 14.23 -18.71
CA THR A 168 4.58 14.53 -17.69
C THR A 168 4.39 15.89 -17.00
N ALA A 169 3.42 16.69 -17.43
CA ALA A 169 3.20 18.04 -16.94
C ALA A 169 2.99 18.13 -15.41
N PRO A 170 2.20 17.27 -14.74
CA PRO A 170 2.05 17.35 -13.29
C PRO A 170 3.40 17.24 -12.56
N LYS A 171 4.25 16.29 -12.98
CA LYS A 171 5.58 16.10 -12.41
C LYS A 171 6.51 17.26 -12.71
N ALA A 172 6.51 17.75 -13.94
CA ALA A 172 7.29 18.93 -14.32
C ALA A 172 6.88 20.17 -13.52
N LEU A 173 5.58 20.36 -13.26
CA LEU A 173 5.06 21.48 -12.49
C LEU A 173 5.48 21.41 -11.01
N VAL A 174 5.37 20.24 -10.39
CA VAL A 174 5.82 20.04 -9.00
C VAL A 174 7.33 20.26 -8.88
N ASN A 175 8.12 19.75 -9.81
CA ASN A 175 9.56 19.99 -9.84
C ASN A 175 9.88 21.48 -10.02
N LEU A 176 9.13 22.18 -10.86
CA LEU A 176 9.28 23.62 -11.06
C LEU A 176 8.94 24.42 -9.79
N ALA A 177 7.92 24.00 -9.03
CA ALA A 177 7.59 24.59 -7.73
C ALA A 177 8.76 24.44 -6.75
N LYS A 178 9.31 23.23 -6.63
CA LYS A 178 10.49 22.93 -5.80
C LYS A 178 11.72 23.75 -6.21
N GLN A 179 12.02 23.81 -7.50
CA GLN A 179 13.14 24.60 -8.05
C GLN A 179 13.01 26.09 -7.78
N ASN A 180 11.78 26.61 -7.80
CA ASN A 180 11.51 28.02 -7.51
C ASN A 180 11.40 28.31 -6.01
N HIS A 181 11.50 27.31 -5.13
CA HIS A 181 11.22 27.41 -3.70
C HIS A 181 9.84 28.00 -3.41
N LEU A 182 8.84 27.60 -4.19
CA LEU A 182 7.45 28.02 -4.04
C LEU A 182 6.58 26.83 -3.61
N ASP A 183 5.59 27.12 -2.77
CA ASP A 183 4.51 26.17 -2.52
C ASP A 183 3.74 25.87 -3.83
N LEU A 184 3.20 24.67 -3.94
CA LEU A 184 2.46 24.23 -5.13
C LEU A 184 1.35 25.23 -5.51
N SER A 185 0.62 25.75 -4.52
CA SER A 185 -0.43 26.75 -4.71
C SER A 185 0.09 28.06 -5.32
N GLU A 186 1.24 28.55 -4.87
CA GLU A 186 1.86 29.77 -5.40
C GLU A 186 2.40 29.54 -6.82
N GLN A 187 2.98 28.36 -7.08
CA GLN A 187 3.42 27.99 -8.43
C GLN A 187 2.23 27.89 -9.41
N LEU A 188 1.09 27.33 -8.99
CA LEU A 188 -0.14 27.28 -9.79
C LEU A 188 -0.67 28.68 -10.10
N LYS A 189 -0.66 29.58 -9.12
CA LYS A 189 -1.06 30.98 -9.28
C LYS A 189 -0.14 31.74 -10.23
N LYS A 190 1.18 31.52 -10.15
CA LYS A 190 2.18 32.10 -11.06
C LYS A 190 1.95 31.66 -12.51
N LEU A 191 1.48 30.43 -12.72
CA LEU A 191 1.07 29.90 -14.03
C LEU A 191 -0.42 30.13 -14.35
N ARG A 192 -1.16 30.85 -13.49
CA ARG A 192 -2.61 31.11 -13.63
C ARG A 192 -3.46 29.85 -13.80
N LEU A 193 -2.95 28.69 -13.39
CA LEU A 193 -3.65 27.42 -13.46
C LEU A 193 -4.79 27.32 -12.44
N ASN A 194 -4.80 28.20 -11.45
CA ASN A 194 -5.94 28.41 -10.55
C ASN A 194 -7.19 28.97 -11.26
N GLU A 195 -7.07 29.46 -12.49
CA GLU A 195 -8.21 29.86 -13.35
C GLU A 195 -8.88 28.67 -14.04
N LEU A 196 -8.22 27.50 -14.05
CA LEU A 196 -8.74 26.28 -14.63
C LEU A 196 -9.54 25.48 -13.59
N PRO A 197 -10.50 24.66 -14.03
CA PRO A 197 -11.25 23.82 -13.11
C PRO A 197 -10.32 22.88 -12.36
N GLN A 198 -10.59 22.72 -11.06
CA GLN A 198 -9.98 21.67 -10.28
C GLN A 198 -10.45 20.30 -10.78
N GLY A 199 -9.51 19.36 -10.85
CA GLY A 199 -9.75 18.01 -11.31
C GLY A 199 -8.47 17.23 -11.44
N ARG A 200 -8.50 16.21 -12.29
CA ARG A 200 -7.51 15.14 -12.32
C ARG A 200 -6.06 15.62 -12.51
N PHE A 201 -5.83 16.70 -13.26
CA PHE A 201 -4.49 17.28 -13.38
C PHE A 201 -3.92 17.75 -12.02
N LEU A 202 -4.71 18.51 -11.25
CA LEU A 202 -4.26 19.03 -9.96
C LEU A 202 -4.10 17.91 -8.94
N ASP A 203 -5.03 16.95 -8.95
CA ASP A 203 -5.00 15.74 -8.14
C ASP A 203 -3.64 15.01 -8.26
N ILE A 204 -3.15 14.84 -9.49
CA ILE A 204 -1.84 14.22 -9.74
C ILE A 204 -0.68 15.12 -9.29
N CYS A 205 -0.80 16.44 -9.42
CA CYS A 205 0.22 17.37 -8.89
C CYS A 205 0.34 17.23 -7.36
N HIS A 206 -0.78 17.19 -6.64
CA HIS A 206 -0.79 16.98 -5.20
C HIS A 206 -0.21 15.61 -4.84
N ALA A 207 -0.63 14.55 -5.55
CA ALA A 207 -0.09 13.20 -5.37
C ALA A 207 1.45 13.18 -5.49
N GLN A 208 1.98 13.75 -6.58
CA GLN A 208 3.40 13.80 -6.84
C GLN A 208 4.14 14.60 -5.76
N TYR A 209 3.60 15.75 -5.36
CA TYR A 209 4.17 16.56 -4.28
C TYR A 209 4.23 15.79 -2.95
N TYR A 210 3.15 15.13 -2.56
CA TYR A 210 3.11 14.36 -1.31
C TYR A 210 4.10 13.18 -1.35
N LEU A 211 4.11 12.41 -2.44
CA LEU A 211 4.97 11.24 -2.58
C LEU A 211 6.45 11.62 -2.66
N ASP A 212 6.81 12.71 -3.33
CA ASP A 212 8.21 13.17 -3.38
C ASP A 212 8.66 13.75 -2.04
N THR A 213 7.77 14.47 -1.34
CA THR A 213 8.03 14.89 0.04
C THR A 213 8.29 13.67 0.94
N LEU A 214 7.46 12.62 0.83
CA LEU A 214 7.60 11.38 1.60
C LEU A 214 8.93 10.65 1.34
N LYS A 215 9.52 10.77 0.14
CA LYS A 215 10.83 10.21 -0.18
C LYS A 215 11.98 11.01 0.46
N GLU A 216 11.78 12.30 0.68
CA GLU A 216 12.80 13.24 1.16
C GLU A 216 12.84 13.34 2.70
N ILE A 217 11.69 13.21 3.39
CA ILE A 217 11.66 13.31 4.86
C ILE A 217 12.62 12.30 5.52
N PRO A 218 13.31 12.64 6.62
CA PRO A 218 14.16 11.69 7.33
C PRO A 218 13.38 10.44 7.79
N VAL A 219 14.07 9.29 7.81
CA VAL A 219 13.43 8.01 8.16
C VAL A 219 12.91 8.07 9.59
N GLY A 220 11.62 7.80 9.72
CA GLY A 220 10.94 7.70 11.01
C GLY A 220 10.42 9.01 11.61
N GLU A 221 10.62 10.15 10.96
CA GLU A 221 10.17 11.45 11.46
C GLU A 221 8.68 11.74 11.16
N GLN A 222 8.08 12.57 12.02
CA GLN A 222 6.75 13.14 11.81
C GLN A 222 6.80 14.23 10.74
N HIS A 223 5.80 14.26 9.87
CA HIS A 223 5.64 15.32 8.89
C HIS A 223 4.17 15.52 8.52
N ASP A 224 3.76 16.74 8.16
CA ASP A 224 2.37 17.07 7.82
C ASP A 224 1.83 16.25 6.64
N VAL A 225 2.73 15.87 5.71
CA VAL A 225 2.40 15.01 4.58
C VAL A 225 1.81 13.65 4.99
N LEU A 226 2.20 13.12 6.17
CA LEU A 226 1.65 11.86 6.66
C LEU A 226 0.15 12.01 6.98
N HIS A 227 -0.27 13.15 7.54
CA HIS A 227 -1.69 13.42 7.81
C HIS A 227 -2.49 13.59 6.52
N GLU A 228 -1.93 14.29 5.53
CA GLU A 228 -2.57 14.45 4.22
C GLU A 228 -2.75 13.10 3.51
N LEU A 229 -1.74 12.24 3.54
CA LEU A 229 -1.78 10.90 2.94
C LEU A 229 -2.72 9.93 3.66
N LEU A 230 -3.10 10.19 4.91
CA LEU A 230 -4.10 9.41 5.64
C LEU A 230 -5.54 9.78 5.30
N LYS A 231 -5.78 10.93 4.65
CA LYS A 231 -7.14 11.33 4.25
C LYS A 231 -7.65 10.37 3.17
N GLN A 232 -8.89 9.90 3.33
CA GLN A 232 -9.43 8.83 2.50
C GLN A 232 -9.55 9.23 1.01
N ASP A 233 -9.92 10.47 0.73
CA ASP A 233 -10.00 11.04 -0.61
C ASP A 233 -8.64 11.12 -1.30
N VAL A 234 -7.57 11.41 -0.55
CA VAL A 234 -6.18 11.38 -1.05
C VAL A 234 -5.69 9.94 -1.22
N ALA A 235 -5.74 9.14 -0.16
CA ALA A 235 -5.19 7.79 -0.13
C ALA A 235 -5.79 6.87 -1.21
N THR A 236 -7.10 7.01 -1.48
CA THR A 236 -7.83 6.16 -2.42
C THR A 236 -7.77 6.62 -3.86
N MET A 237 -7.22 7.81 -4.11
CA MET A 237 -7.11 8.40 -5.43
C MET A 237 -6.27 7.51 -6.34
N PRO A 238 -6.76 7.18 -7.56
CA PRO A 238 -6.00 6.41 -8.52
C PRO A 238 -4.67 7.08 -8.85
N PHE A 239 -3.62 6.29 -9.00
CA PHE A 239 -2.29 6.70 -9.38
C PHE A 239 -1.71 5.69 -10.39
N GLU A 240 -0.47 5.90 -10.84
CA GLU A 240 0.21 5.12 -11.86
C GLU A 240 0.02 3.59 -11.70
N GLU A 241 -0.01 2.86 -12.83
CA GLU A 241 -0.03 1.39 -12.89
C GLU A 241 -1.21 0.72 -12.15
N GLY A 242 -2.37 1.37 -12.11
CA GLY A 242 -3.56 0.85 -11.44
C GLY A 242 -3.46 0.84 -9.91
N LYS A 243 -2.44 1.49 -9.36
CA LYS A 243 -2.29 1.70 -7.92
C LYS A 243 -3.03 2.95 -7.47
N ARG A 244 -2.98 3.22 -6.17
CA ARG A 244 -3.53 4.41 -5.52
C ARG A 244 -2.40 5.14 -4.83
N ILE A 245 -2.58 6.42 -4.52
CA ILE A 245 -1.56 7.21 -3.80
C ILE A 245 -1.15 6.50 -2.51
N GLY A 246 -2.12 5.97 -1.75
CA GLY A 246 -1.83 5.24 -0.51
C GLY A 246 -0.98 3.99 -0.72
N HIS A 247 -1.12 3.28 -1.85
CA HIS A 247 -0.26 2.13 -2.15
C HIS A 247 1.20 2.56 -2.34
N ILE A 248 1.44 3.64 -3.09
CA ILE A 248 2.79 4.15 -3.31
C ILE A 248 3.38 4.68 -2.00
N ALA A 249 2.57 5.34 -1.17
CA ALA A 249 3.00 5.79 0.15
C ALA A 249 3.42 4.61 1.06
N LEU A 250 2.66 3.52 1.08
CA LEU A 250 3.02 2.29 1.80
C LEU A 250 4.33 1.70 1.27
N GLU A 251 4.49 1.59 -0.05
CA GLU A 251 5.73 1.09 -0.66
C GLU A 251 6.95 1.92 -0.24
N ILE A 252 6.85 3.25 -0.32
CA ILE A 252 7.94 4.15 0.08
C ILE A 252 8.29 3.96 1.56
N ILE A 253 7.31 3.99 2.46
CA ILE A 253 7.56 3.88 3.91
C ILE A 253 8.14 2.51 4.26
N ILE A 254 7.60 1.43 3.69
CA ILE A 254 8.04 0.06 3.97
C ILE A 254 9.46 -0.17 3.48
N ASP A 255 9.76 0.22 2.24
CA ASP A 255 11.07 0.00 1.64
C ASP A 255 12.15 0.84 2.33
N ARG A 256 11.81 2.06 2.77
CA ARG A 256 12.76 2.95 3.47
C ARG A 256 13.02 2.55 4.92
N SER A 257 12.19 1.71 5.54
CA SER A 257 12.32 1.35 6.96
C SER A 257 13.38 0.27 7.25
N ALA A 258 14.05 -0.30 6.24
CA ALA A 258 15.16 -1.26 6.38
C ALA A 258 14.93 -2.41 7.39
N GLY A 259 13.68 -2.83 7.60
CA GLY A 259 13.32 -3.92 8.51
C GLY A 259 12.93 -3.52 9.94
N ALA A 260 13.04 -2.25 10.34
CA ALA A 260 12.56 -1.77 11.63
C ALA A 260 12.02 -0.33 11.51
N PRO A 261 10.69 -0.14 11.50
CA PRO A 261 10.10 1.20 11.38
C PRO A 261 10.22 1.97 12.70
N SER A 262 10.15 3.30 12.63
CA SER A 262 9.83 4.08 13.84
C SER A 262 8.35 3.86 14.22
N GLU A 263 8.01 4.16 15.47
CA GLU A 263 6.61 4.11 15.93
C GLU A 263 5.69 4.98 15.05
N ILE A 264 6.18 6.14 14.63
CA ILE A 264 5.43 7.08 13.78
C ILE A 264 5.08 6.45 12.43
N TRP A 265 6.07 5.84 11.78
CA TRP A 265 5.89 5.23 10.46
C TRP A 265 5.10 3.92 10.54
N GLN A 266 5.29 3.14 11.60
CA GLN A 266 4.47 1.96 11.87
C GLN A 266 3.00 2.36 12.05
N ASN A 267 2.72 3.39 12.86
CA ASN A 267 1.37 3.88 13.08
C ASN A 267 0.75 4.46 11.79
N PHE A 268 1.53 5.15 10.97
CA PHE A 268 1.08 5.59 9.64
C PHE A 268 0.63 4.40 8.78
N VAL A 269 1.45 3.35 8.68
CA VAL A 269 1.14 2.13 7.91
C VAL A 269 -0.13 1.47 8.44
N LEU A 270 -0.26 1.30 9.76
CA LEU A 270 -1.43 0.67 10.37
C LEU A 270 -2.70 1.52 10.26
N ASN A 271 -2.60 2.84 10.37
CA ASN A 271 -3.74 3.75 10.20
C ASN A 271 -4.24 3.78 8.75
N LEU A 272 -3.32 3.61 7.78
CA LEU A 272 -3.66 3.62 6.37
C LEU A 272 -4.21 2.27 5.89
N ALA A 273 -3.54 1.17 6.23
CA ALA A 273 -3.79 -0.15 5.66
C ALA A 273 -4.31 -1.19 6.66
N GLY A 274 -4.38 -0.87 7.96
CA GLY A 274 -4.74 -1.82 9.02
C GLY A 274 -3.66 -2.87 9.29
N ASP A 275 -3.98 -3.91 10.05
CA ASP A 275 -3.04 -5.00 10.34
C ASP A 275 -2.93 -5.96 9.13
N PRO A 276 -1.73 -6.23 8.59
CA PRO A 276 -1.52 -7.15 7.46
C PRO A 276 -1.75 -8.62 7.80
N ARG A 277 -1.83 -8.99 9.09
CA ARG A 277 -1.91 -10.39 9.52
C ARG A 277 -3.32 -10.99 9.39
N ILE A 278 -4.31 -10.17 9.05
CA ILE A 278 -5.68 -10.61 8.76
C ILE A 278 -5.73 -11.53 7.52
N ALA A 279 -6.82 -12.28 7.38
CA ALA A 279 -7.02 -13.17 6.24
C ALA A 279 -6.93 -12.41 4.90
N ASN A 280 -6.27 -13.02 3.90
CA ASN A 280 -6.11 -12.41 2.57
C ASN A 280 -7.43 -12.19 1.81
N THR A 281 -8.51 -12.84 2.25
CA THR A 281 -9.88 -12.67 1.74
C THR A 281 -10.56 -11.42 2.29
N ALA A 282 -10.06 -10.85 3.39
CA ALA A 282 -10.60 -9.64 3.98
C ALA A 282 -10.56 -8.48 2.99
N THR A 283 -11.62 -7.68 2.97
CA THR A 283 -11.74 -6.52 2.07
C THR A 283 -10.58 -5.56 2.23
N ASN A 284 -10.19 -5.29 3.49
CA ASN A 284 -9.07 -4.40 3.80
C ASN A 284 -7.73 -4.94 3.26
N TYR A 285 -7.50 -6.24 3.38
CA TYR A 285 -6.31 -6.89 2.83
C TYR A 285 -6.25 -6.81 1.31
N ARG A 286 -7.34 -7.16 0.63
CA ARG A 286 -7.41 -7.07 -0.83
C ARG A 286 -7.25 -5.65 -1.34
N GLN A 287 -7.73 -4.68 -0.56
CA GLN A 287 -7.66 -3.27 -0.91
C GLN A 287 -6.26 -2.72 -0.77
N TRP A 288 -5.56 -2.95 0.34
CA TRP A 288 -4.30 -2.24 0.66
C TRP A 288 -3.05 -3.12 0.61
N TRP A 289 -3.15 -4.38 1.05
CA TRP A 289 -2.00 -5.27 1.19
C TRP A 289 -1.70 -6.04 -0.10
N LYS A 290 -2.73 -6.56 -0.78
CA LYS A 290 -2.58 -7.30 -2.04
C LYS A 290 -1.85 -6.48 -3.13
N PRO A 291 -2.11 -5.18 -3.34
CA PRO A 291 -1.48 -4.43 -4.42
C PRO A 291 0.01 -4.15 -4.24
N ILE A 292 0.54 -4.17 -3.01
CA ILE A 292 1.95 -3.82 -2.71
C ILE A 292 2.89 -5.03 -2.64
N GLY A 293 2.33 -6.24 -2.72
CA GLY A 293 3.05 -7.51 -2.83
C GLY A 293 3.46 -8.17 -1.50
N GLU A 294 3.63 -9.50 -1.55
CA GLU A 294 3.89 -10.35 -0.38
C GLU A 294 5.19 -10.01 0.36
N SER A 295 6.22 -9.51 -0.33
CA SER A 295 7.49 -9.14 0.31
C SER A 295 7.29 -8.04 1.35
N ARG A 296 6.47 -7.03 1.04
CA ARG A 296 6.19 -5.90 1.92
C ARG A 296 5.25 -6.30 3.05
N VAL A 297 4.26 -7.14 2.75
CA VAL A 297 3.39 -7.76 3.77
C VAL A 297 4.25 -8.49 4.81
N LYS A 298 5.18 -9.35 4.38
CA LYS A 298 6.09 -10.07 5.27
C LYS A 298 6.97 -9.14 6.12
N ALA A 299 7.47 -8.05 5.52
CA ALA A 299 8.25 -7.06 6.25
C ALA A 299 7.43 -6.46 7.40
N VAL A 300 6.21 -5.98 7.12
CA VAL A 300 5.34 -5.40 8.16
C VAL A 300 4.92 -6.44 9.19
N THR A 301 4.59 -7.67 8.79
CA THR A 301 4.30 -8.77 9.74
C THR A 301 5.48 -9.03 10.68
N SER A 302 6.72 -9.00 10.16
CA SER A 302 7.92 -9.16 10.99
C SER A 302 8.11 -8.01 11.97
N TRP A 303 7.78 -6.77 11.59
CA TRP A 303 7.80 -5.61 12.48
C TRP A 303 6.83 -5.79 13.65
N LEU A 304 5.60 -6.20 13.35
CA LEU A 304 4.57 -6.43 14.37
C LEU A 304 4.93 -7.62 15.28
N ALA A 305 5.55 -8.67 14.74
CA ALA A 305 6.02 -9.79 15.55
C ALA A 305 7.11 -9.37 16.54
N LYS A 306 8.05 -8.53 16.10
CA LYS A 306 9.08 -7.93 16.97
C LYS A 306 8.45 -7.06 18.05
N GLU A 307 7.46 -6.26 17.67
CA GLU A 307 6.75 -5.40 18.60
C GLU A 307 6.01 -6.22 19.64
N ASP A 308 5.20 -7.21 19.25
CA ASP A 308 4.51 -8.12 20.18
C ASP A 308 5.47 -8.79 21.16
N LEU A 309 6.63 -9.23 20.68
CA LEU A 309 7.68 -9.81 21.54
C LEU A 309 8.22 -8.77 22.54
N ARG A 310 8.50 -7.54 22.09
CA ARG A 310 8.93 -6.43 22.95
C ARG A 310 7.88 -6.12 24.01
N LEU A 311 6.60 -6.09 23.64
CA LEU A 311 5.50 -5.81 24.56
C LEU A 311 5.34 -6.92 25.61
N PHE A 312 5.40 -8.17 25.17
CA PHE A 312 5.36 -9.32 26.07
C PHE A 312 6.50 -9.29 27.11
N LEU A 313 7.73 -9.04 26.64
CA LEU A 313 8.91 -8.98 27.50
C LEU A 313 8.83 -7.80 28.47
N GLY A 314 8.42 -6.62 28.00
CA GLY A 314 8.21 -5.44 28.85
C GLY A 314 7.14 -5.66 29.90
N ALA A 315 6.05 -6.35 29.57
CA ALA A 315 5.00 -6.72 30.52
C ALA A 315 5.53 -7.63 31.64
N ILE A 316 6.38 -8.60 31.30
CA ILE A 316 7.03 -9.47 32.31
C ILE A 316 7.97 -8.67 33.20
N GLU A 317 8.78 -7.79 32.62
CA GLU A 317 9.75 -6.97 33.34
C GLU A 317 9.08 -6.02 34.33
N GLU A 318 8.06 -5.26 33.90
CA GLU A 318 7.33 -4.35 34.80
C GLU A 318 6.63 -5.12 35.91
N TYR A 319 6.04 -6.28 35.61
CA TYR A 319 5.40 -7.10 36.64
C TYR A 319 6.40 -7.63 37.67
N ALA A 320 7.56 -8.12 37.23
CA ALA A 320 8.59 -8.66 38.12
C ALA A 320 9.16 -7.56 39.04
N ASN A 321 9.28 -6.33 38.52
CA ASN A 321 9.65 -5.16 39.32
C ASN A 321 8.55 -4.73 40.30
N TYR A 322 7.28 -4.76 39.89
CA TYR A 322 6.15 -4.34 40.72
C TYR A 322 5.86 -5.31 41.88
N THR A 323 5.95 -6.61 41.62
CA THR A 323 5.62 -7.66 42.60
C THR A 323 6.79 -8.05 43.51
N GLY A 324 8.02 -7.70 43.13
CA GLY A 324 9.21 -8.11 43.86
C GLY A 324 9.45 -9.63 43.83
N ASP A 325 8.86 -10.35 42.87
CA ASP A 325 9.04 -11.80 42.74
C ASP A 325 10.49 -12.12 42.33
N GLU A 326 11.32 -12.44 43.32
CA GLU A 326 12.73 -12.77 43.13
C GLU A 326 12.93 -13.97 42.20
N ALA A 327 12.02 -14.95 42.20
CA ALA A 327 12.12 -16.12 41.35
C ALA A 327 11.90 -15.75 39.88
N LEU A 328 10.92 -14.90 39.60
CA LEU A 328 10.65 -14.37 38.26
C LEU A 328 11.78 -13.44 37.79
N ASN A 329 12.22 -12.51 38.65
CA ASN A 329 13.33 -11.58 38.36
C ASN A 329 14.62 -12.33 38.00
N ARG A 330 14.92 -13.43 38.71
CA ARG A 330 16.10 -14.26 38.42
C ARG A 330 16.02 -15.00 37.08
N MET A 331 14.84 -15.41 36.64
CA MET A 331 14.68 -16.21 35.41
C MET A 331 14.42 -15.37 34.15
N PHE A 332 13.94 -14.14 34.31
CA PHE A 332 13.58 -13.27 33.20
C PHE A 332 14.72 -13.01 32.19
N PRO A 333 15.97 -12.71 32.59
CA PRO A 333 17.05 -12.45 31.64
C PRO A 333 17.30 -13.60 30.65
N ALA A 334 17.29 -14.84 31.13
CA ALA A 334 17.48 -16.03 30.31
C ALA A 334 16.29 -16.26 29.36
N ARG A 335 15.06 -16.03 29.83
CA ARG A 335 13.84 -16.13 29.01
C ARG A 335 13.83 -15.07 27.90
N LYS A 336 14.16 -13.84 28.26
CA LYS A 336 14.29 -12.71 27.34
C LYS A 336 15.30 -13.03 26.23
N ARG A 337 16.52 -13.40 26.60
CA ARG A 337 17.57 -13.72 25.63
C ARG A 337 17.20 -14.89 24.73
N PHE A 338 16.56 -15.93 25.26
CA PHE A 338 16.13 -17.08 24.47
C PHE A 338 15.12 -16.68 23.38
N LEU A 339 14.08 -15.91 23.74
CA LEU A 339 13.05 -15.50 22.77
C LEU A 339 13.57 -14.46 21.77
N GLU A 340 14.34 -13.47 22.23
CA GLU A 340 15.02 -12.50 21.35
C GLU A 340 15.99 -13.21 20.42
N GLY A 341 16.70 -14.22 20.92
CA GLY A 341 17.60 -15.07 20.16
C GLY A 341 16.89 -15.84 19.04
N LEU A 342 15.71 -16.41 19.32
CA LEU A 342 14.90 -17.07 18.29
C LEU A 342 14.45 -16.07 17.20
N TYR A 343 14.14 -14.84 17.57
CA TYR A 343 13.83 -13.78 16.62
C TYR A 343 15.07 -13.38 15.79
N GLU A 344 16.22 -13.15 16.41
CA GLU A 344 17.51 -12.84 15.75
C GLU A 344 18.03 -13.99 14.86
N HIS A 345 17.62 -15.21 15.16
CA HIS A 345 17.88 -16.38 14.33
C HIS A 345 16.99 -16.42 13.06
N GLY A 346 15.93 -15.61 13.01
CA GLY A 346 14.97 -15.58 11.91
C GLY A 346 13.92 -16.68 11.97
N PHE A 347 13.79 -17.37 13.12
CA PHE A 347 12.75 -18.38 13.29
C PHE A 347 11.37 -17.74 13.40
N VAL A 348 11.24 -16.66 14.17
CA VAL A 348 9.94 -16.03 14.44
C VAL A 348 9.40 -15.36 13.18
N ARG A 349 8.41 -16.00 12.55
CA ARG A 349 7.70 -15.48 11.37
C ARG A 349 6.56 -14.57 11.77
N ASN A 350 5.89 -14.90 12.87
CA ASN A 350 4.73 -14.19 13.37
C ASN A 350 4.62 -14.35 14.88
N ALA A 351 3.95 -13.41 15.52
CA ALA A 351 3.63 -13.47 16.94
C ALA A 351 2.18 -13.05 17.18
N ARG A 352 1.60 -13.57 18.27
CA ARG A 352 0.33 -13.08 18.82
C ARG A 352 0.47 -12.85 20.31
N LEU A 353 0.27 -11.61 20.70
CA LEU A 353 0.20 -11.22 22.09
C LEU A 353 -1.18 -11.53 22.68
N MET A 354 -1.20 -12.05 23.90
CA MET A 354 -2.42 -12.32 24.65
C MET A 354 -2.27 -11.73 26.05
N LEU A 355 -3.21 -10.89 26.48
CA LEU A 355 -3.11 -10.12 27.72
C LEU A 355 -4.34 -10.36 28.60
N GLY A 356 -4.11 -10.59 29.88
CA GLY A 356 -5.13 -10.41 30.91
C GLY A 356 -5.37 -8.93 31.21
N ASN A 357 -6.55 -8.60 31.74
CA ASN A 357 -6.95 -7.20 31.95
C ASN A 357 -5.95 -6.35 32.76
N GLN A 358 -5.30 -6.90 33.79
CA GLN A 358 -4.29 -6.15 34.57
C GLN A 358 -2.97 -6.04 33.79
N ALA A 359 -2.57 -7.09 33.08
CA ALA A 359 -1.39 -7.04 32.21
C ALA A 359 -1.55 -6.02 31.07
N GLU A 360 -2.76 -5.89 30.53
CA GLU A 360 -3.09 -4.85 29.54
C GLU A 360 -2.85 -3.44 30.10
N HIS A 361 -3.29 -3.17 31.33
CA HIS A 361 -3.06 -1.87 31.98
C HIS A 361 -1.57 -1.57 32.17
N THR A 362 -0.78 -2.58 32.52
CA THR A 362 0.68 -2.50 32.62
C THR A 362 1.30 -2.18 31.26
N VAL A 363 0.97 -2.95 30.21
CA VAL A 363 1.45 -2.71 28.84
C VAL A 363 1.11 -1.30 28.34
N LYS A 364 -0.11 -0.82 28.59
CA LYS A 364 -0.54 0.55 28.26
C LYS A 364 0.23 1.62 29.04
N ARG A 365 0.77 1.30 30.22
CA ARG A 365 1.60 2.21 31.00
C ARG A 365 3.03 2.28 30.45
N VAL A 366 3.61 1.14 30.06
CA VAL A 366 4.94 1.08 29.43
C VAL A 366 4.96 1.82 28.08
N LEU A 367 3.91 1.67 27.27
CA LEU A 367 3.88 2.16 25.89
C LEU A 367 3.13 3.48 25.71
N GLY A 368 2.45 3.97 26.74
CA GLY A 368 1.53 5.09 26.61
C GLY A 368 0.22 4.73 25.89
N LYS A 369 -0.45 5.74 25.31
CA LYS A 369 -1.80 5.59 24.71
C LYS A 369 -1.82 4.89 23.34
N SER A 370 -0.67 4.55 22.75
CA SER A 370 -0.53 4.12 21.34
C SER A 370 -0.34 2.61 21.16
N LEU A 371 -1.09 1.77 21.90
CA LEU A 371 -1.14 0.34 21.57
C LEU A 371 -1.96 0.15 20.29
N THR A 372 -1.31 0.20 19.13
CA THR A 372 -1.93 -0.05 17.81
C THR A 372 -1.95 -1.54 17.45
N THR A 373 -1.22 -2.38 18.19
CA THR A 373 -1.12 -3.82 17.93
C THR A 373 -2.34 -4.59 18.45
N SER A 374 -2.91 -5.45 17.61
CA SER A 374 -3.98 -6.37 17.99
C SER A 374 -3.48 -7.44 18.97
N TYR A 375 -4.20 -7.66 20.07
CA TYR A 375 -3.93 -8.71 21.06
C TYR A 375 -5.22 -9.47 21.43
N ILE A 376 -5.06 -10.67 21.99
CA ILE A 376 -6.16 -11.52 22.43
C ILE A 376 -6.39 -11.33 23.93
N ASN A 377 -7.63 -11.15 24.37
CA ASN A 377 -7.97 -11.06 25.79
C ASN A 377 -7.90 -12.43 26.47
N LEU A 378 -7.26 -12.51 27.64
CA LEU A 378 -7.20 -13.72 28.46
C LEU A 378 -8.24 -13.71 29.56
N ARG A 379 -9.34 -14.44 29.35
CA ARG A 379 -10.42 -14.57 30.33
C ARG A 379 -10.00 -15.44 31.50
N GLY A 380 -10.16 -14.90 32.71
CA GLY A 380 -9.85 -15.59 33.96
C GLY A 380 -8.35 -15.63 34.32
N MET A 381 -7.49 -14.96 33.55
CA MET A 381 -6.04 -14.87 33.80
C MET A 381 -5.59 -13.41 33.87
N THR A 382 -6.13 -12.66 34.83
CA THR A 382 -6.08 -11.19 34.83
C THR A 382 -4.67 -10.60 34.82
N GLN A 383 -3.70 -11.24 35.47
CA GLN A 383 -2.32 -10.78 35.57
C GLN A 383 -1.40 -11.36 34.49
N THR A 384 -1.86 -12.38 33.76
CA THR A 384 -0.99 -13.14 32.86
C THR A 384 -0.92 -12.48 31.49
N SER A 385 0.30 -12.25 31.01
CA SER A 385 0.64 -12.09 29.60
C SER A 385 1.11 -13.42 29.01
N ILE A 386 0.69 -13.74 27.79
CA ILE A 386 1.09 -14.92 27.02
C ILE A 386 1.46 -14.47 25.61
N ILE A 387 2.47 -15.08 25.04
CA ILE A 387 2.85 -14.90 23.64
C ILE A 387 2.81 -16.25 22.92
N TYR A 388 2.20 -16.24 21.75
CA TYR A 388 2.35 -17.30 20.76
C TYR A 388 3.35 -16.85 19.71
N LEU A 389 4.30 -17.73 19.36
CA LEU A 389 5.26 -17.52 18.27
C LEU A 389 5.08 -18.62 17.23
N ASP A 390 4.91 -18.20 15.98
CA ASP A 390 5.01 -19.07 14.81
C ASP A 390 6.46 -19.06 14.34
N CYS A 391 7.14 -20.20 14.50
CA CYS A 391 8.53 -20.38 14.07
C CYS A 391 8.64 -21.18 12.75
N GLY A 392 7.52 -21.43 12.07
CA GLY A 392 7.46 -22.25 10.87
C GLY A 392 7.47 -23.74 11.16
N ASP A 393 8.65 -24.30 11.40
CA ASP A 393 8.80 -25.76 11.60
C ASP A 393 8.39 -26.18 13.03
N PHE A 394 8.28 -25.22 13.94
CA PHE A 394 7.79 -25.40 15.30
C PHE A 394 7.02 -24.16 15.76
N HIS A 395 6.31 -24.29 16.87
CA HIS A 395 5.52 -23.22 17.45
C HIS A 395 5.74 -23.16 18.96
N ILE A 396 5.73 -21.96 19.51
CA ILE A 396 5.92 -21.71 20.94
C ILE A 396 4.70 -21.03 21.54
N ILE A 397 4.29 -21.46 22.72
CA ILE A 397 3.41 -20.70 23.62
C ILE A 397 4.16 -20.50 24.92
N GLU A 398 4.38 -19.24 25.29
CA GLU A 398 5.15 -18.84 26.46
C GLU A 398 4.35 -17.81 27.27
N GLY A 399 4.47 -17.85 28.60
CA GLY A 399 3.61 -17.06 29.47
C GLY A 399 4.32 -16.54 30.70
N SER A 400 3.94 -15.34 31.15
CA SER A 400 4.25 -14.86 32.50
C SER A 400 3.58 -15.79 33.56
N HIS A 401 3.93 -15.68 34.85
CA HIS A 401 3.25 -16.38 35.96
C HIS A 401 3.23 -17.92 35.92
N ASN A 402 4.35 -18.59 36.26
CA ASN A 402 4.46 -20.07 36.36
C ASN A 402 3.88 -20.87 35.19
N PHE A 403 3.62 -20.22 34.06
CA PHE A 403 3.09 -20.81 32.86
C PHE A 403 4.20 -21.62 32.19
N LYS A 404 3.91 -22.84 31.77
CA LYS A 404 4.91 -23.69 31.11
C LYS A 404 5.23 -23.12 29.73
N LEU A 405 6.49 -23.24 29.31
CA LEU A 405 6.86 -23.09 27.91
C LEU A 405 6.33 -24.31 27.15
N TRP A 406 5.45 -24.11 26.19
CA TRP A 406 4.99 -25.16 25.30
C TRP A 406 5.66 -25.04 23.95
N ILE A 407 6.26 -26.14 23.48
CA ILE A 407 6.83 -26.26 22.13
C ILE A 407 6.05 -27.32 21.37
N TYR A 408 5.61 -27.01 20.16
CA TYR A 408 4.88 -27.92 19.27
C TYR A 408 5.60 -28.04 17.93
N MET A 409 5.79 -29.26 17.42
CA MET A 409 6.36 -29.52 16.08
C MET A 409 5.27 -29.45 14.98
N GLY A 410 4.46 -28.40 15.03
CA GLY A 410 3.32 -28.14 14.13
C GLY A 410 2.29 -27.21 14.79
N LEU A 411 1.31 -26.75 14.01
CA LEU A 411 0.36 -25.74 14.48
C LEU A 411 -0.49 -26.25 15.67
N PRO A 412 -0.49 -25.58 16.84
CA PRO A 412 -1.23 -26.07 18.01
C PRO A 412 -2.74 -26.08 17.82
N SER A 413 -3.27 -25.07 17.11
CA SER A 413 -4.69 -24.91 16.78
C SER A 413 -4.86 -23.93 15.62
N GLU A 414 -5.80 -24.20 14.71
CA GLU A 414 -6.18 -23.28 13.63
C GLU A 414 -6.67 -21.93 14.16
N LYS A 415 -7.18 -21.88 15.40
CA LYS A 415 -7.65 -20.63 16.05
C LYS A 415 -6.52 -19.62 16.21
N LEU A 416 -5.26 -20.06 16.28
CA LEU A 416 -4.11 -19.17 16.39
C LEU A 416 -3.84 -18.41 15.08
N ASN A 417 -4.28 -18.94 13.94
CA ASN A 417 -4.22 -18.24 12.64
C ASN A 417 -5.41 -17.29 12.42
N ASP A 418 -6.45 -17.38 13.24
CA ASP A 418 -7.63 -16.52 13.15
C ASP A 418 -7.42 -15.19 13.88
N TYR A 419 -7.12 -14.13 13.14
CA TYR A 419 -6.94 -12.77 13.66
C TYR A 419 -8.24 -12.09 14.11
N SER A 420 -9.41 -12.69 13.86
CA SER A 420 -10.68 -12.24 14.44
C SER A 420 -10.89 -12.75 15.88
N LEU A 421 -10.08 -13.72 16.32
CA LEU A 421 -10.14 -14.25 17.67
C LEU A 421 -9.79 -13.17 18.69
N SER A 422 -10.76 -12.81 19.54
CA SER A 422 -10.64 -11.74 20.52
C SER A 422 -10.48 -12.21 21.96
N GLU A 423 -10.80 -13.48 22.26
CA GLU A 423 -10.76 -14.02 23.62
C GLU A 423 -10.24 -15.47 23.64
N LEU A 424 -9.39 -15.77 24.63
CA LEU A 424 -8.95 -17.12 25.00
C LEU A 424 -8.97 -17.29 26.52
N ASN A 425 -8.89 -18.53 26.99
CA ASN A 425 -8.79 -18.84 28.41
C ASN A 425 -7.69 -19.87 28.69
N HIS A 426 -7.35 -20.05 29.98
CA HIS A 426 -6.31 -20.98 30.40
C HIS A 426 -6.49 -22.41 29.87
N SER A 427 -7.74 -22.91 29.90
CA SER A 427 -8.06 -24.27 29.46
C SER A 427 -7.79 -24.47 27.97
N SER A 428 -8.07 -23.44 27.15
CA SER A 428 -7.80 -23.47 25.72
C SER A 428 -6.31 -23.72 25.44
N LEU A 429 -5.43 -23.00 26.15
CA LEU A 429 -3.99 -23.05 25.94
C LEU A 429 -3.33 -24.30 26.53
N THR A 430 -3.88 -24.85 27.61
CA THR A 430 -3.24 -25.95 28.38
C THR A 430 -3.87 -27.31 28.18
N HIS A 431 -5.10 -27.38 27.66
CA HIS A 431 -5.83 -28.63 27.45
C HIS A 431 -6.32 -28.74 26.01
N SER A 432 -7.10 -27.76 25.52
CA SER A 432 -7.73 -27.86 24.20
C SER A 432 -6.70 -27.87 23.07
N PHE A 433 -5.71 -26.96 23.07
CA PHE A 433 -4.69 -26.90 22.02
C PHE A 433 -3.81 -28.16 21.98
N PRO A 434 -3.27 -28.68 23.10
CA PRO A 434 -2.59 -29.98 23.08
C PRO A 434 -3.43 -31.13 22.51
N GLN A 435 -4.74 -31.17 22.83
CA GLN A 435 -5.65 -32.19 22.31
C GLN A 435 -5.91 -32.03 20.80
N GLU A 436 -6.18 -30.80 20.36
CA GLU A 436 -6.36 -30.46 18.94
C GLU A 436 -5.08 -30.79 18.14
N PHE A 437 -3.91 -30.42 18.65
CA PHE A 437 -2.63 -30.77 18.05
C PHE A 437 -2.44 -32.28 17.92
N LYS A 438 -2.67 -33.07 18.98
CA LYS A 438 -2.51 -34.53 18.92
C LYS A 438 -3.52 -35.19 17.98
N LYS A 439 -4.70 -34.60 17.81
CA LYS A 439 -5.69 -35.06 16.83
C LYS A 439 -5.24 -34.77 15.39
N ASN A 440 -4.72 -33.57 15.14
CA ASN A 440 -4.31 -33.14 13.80
C ASN A 440 -2.95 -33.73 13.38
N TYR A 441 -2.07 -33.96 14.35
CA TYR A 441 -0.73 -34.54 14.19
C TYR A 441 -0.57 -35.75 15.10
N PRO A 442 -1.10 -36.94 14.74
CA PRO A 442 -1.02 -38.13 15.60
C PRO A 442 0.41 -38.55 15.97
N LYS A 443 1.36 -38.35 15.05
CA LYS A 443 2.81 -38.57 15.26
C LYS A 443 3.55 -37.29 15.69
N GLY A 444 2.85 -36.16 15.82
CA GLY A 444 3.43 -34.88 16.16
C GLY A 444 3.96 -34.85 17.59
N GLU A 445 5.13 -34.26 17.76
CA GLU A 445 5.74 -34.07 19.07
C GLU A 445 5.38 -32.71 19.66
N LEU A 446 5.13 -32.69 20.97
CA LEU A 446 4.94 -31.48 21.74
C LEU A 446 5.59 -31.69 23.11
N MET A 447 6.09 -30.61 23.71
CA MET A 447 6.70 -30.67 25.04
C MET A 447 6.26 -29.48 25.90
N PRO A 448 5.60 -29.74 27.05
CA PRO A 448 5.41 -28.74 28.10
C PRO A 448 6.65 -28.70 29.01
N ILE A 449 7.29 -27.55 29.12
CA ILE A 449 8.53 -27.34 29.87
C ILE A 449 8.25 -26.38 31.04
N GLN A 450 8.51 -26.85 32.26
CA GLN A 450 8.46 -26.00 33.45
C GLN A 450 9.74 -25.14 33.52
N HIS A 451 9.60 -23.83 33.77
CA HIS A 451 10.75 -22.97 34.00
C HIS A 451 11.47 -23.34 35.31
N SER A 452 12.65 -23.94 35.17
CA SER A 452 13.55 -24.33 36.26
C SER A 452 14.89 -23.60 36.09
N PRO A 453 15.51 -23.05 37.15
CA PRO A 453 16.69 -22.18 37.00
C PRO A 453 17.90 -22.76 36.24
N THR A 454 17.97 -24.08 36.04
CA THR A 454 19.14 -24.74 35.44
C THR A 454 18.84 -25.64 34.25
N SER A 455 17.60 -26.08 34.02
CA SER A 455 17.33 -27.12 33.03
C SER A 455 16.29 -26.78 31.97
N TRP A 456 15.49 -25.72 32.11
CA TRP A 456 14.43 -25.43 31.13
C TRP A 456 14.98 -25.13 29.72
N GLN A 457 16.03 -24.30 29.61
CA GLN A 457 16.66 -23.98 28.31
C GLN A 457 17.25 -25.24 27.67
N LYS A 458 17.90 -26.07 28.48
CA LYS A 458 18.47 -27.35 28.05
C LYS A 458 17.38 -28.28 27.49
N ASN A 459 16.27 -28.42 28.20
CA ASN A 459 15.15 -29.23 27.72
C ASN A 459 14.54 -28.68 26.42
N ALA A 460 14.43 -27.37 26.28
CA ALA A 460 13.92 -26.73 25.06
C ALA A 460 14.86 -26.96 23.86
N ILE A 461 16.16 -26.74 24.06
CA ILE A 461 17.19 -26.95 23.04
C ILE A 461 17.27 -28.42 22.64
N ASP A 462 17.30 -29.34 23.61
CA ASP A 462 17.32 -30.78 23.35
C ASP A 462 16.09 -31.21 22.54
N PHE A 463 14.90 -30.76 22.93
CA PHE A 463 13.66 -31.09 22.23
C PHE A 463 13.67 -30.61 20.77
N LEU A 464 14.09 -29.36 20.53
CA LEU A 464 14.17 -28.79 19.19
C LEU A 464 15.22 -29.51 18.33
N THR A 465 16.42 -29.70 18.86
CA THR A 465 17.53 -30.35 18.14
C THR A 465 17.26 -31.83 17.85
N GLN A 466 16.64 -32.56 18.78
CA GLN A 466 16.18 -33.94 18.55
C GLN A 466 15.09 -34.04 17.48
N ASN A 467 14.35 -32.95 17.26
CA ASN A 467 13.37 -32.82 16.20
C ASN A 467 13.93 -32.16 14.93
N GLY A 468 15.26 -32.13 14.78
CA GLY A 468 15.93 -31.70 13.56
C GLY A 468 16.02 -30.18 13.37
N ILE A 469 15.73 -29.39 14.40
CA ILE A 469 15.90 -27.93 14.36
C ILE A 469 17.35 -27.58 14.71
N GLU A 470 18.06 -27.00 13.76
CA GLU A 470 19.41 -26.47 13.97
C GLU A 470 19.34 -25.12 14.70
N LEU A 471 20.06 -25.01 15.81
CA LEU A 471 20.04 -23.81 16.65
C LEU A 471 21.45 -23.22 16.79
N ASP A 472 21.59 -21.95 16.45
CA ASP A 472 22.76 -21.16 16.84
C ASP A 472 22.65 -20.76 18.31
N LEU A 473 23.33 -21.52 19.17
CA LEU A 473 23.32 -21.31 20.61
C LEU A 473 23.91 -19.97 21.04
N GLU A 474 24.80 -19.35 20.25
CA GLU A 474 25.36 -18.04 20.58
C GLU A 474 24.29 -16.94 20.51
N LYS A 475 23.26 -17.15 19.69
CA LYS A 475 22.08 -16.28 19.65
C LYS A 475 21.12 -16.53 20.79
N LEU A 476 21.10 -17.71 21.41
CA LEU A 476 20.12 -18.06 22.44
C LEU A 476 20.57 -17.75 23.88
N PHE A 477 21.86 -17.45 24.07
CA PHE A 477 22.47 -17.22 25.38
C PHE A 477 23.24 -15.91 25.43
N TYR A 478 23.44 -15.38 26.65
CA TYR A 478 24.53 -14.45 26.88
C TYR A 478 25.87 -15.20 26.94
N LYS A 479 26.98 -14.51 26.66
CA LYS A 479 28.32 -15.12 26.55
C LYS A 479 28.71 -16.01 27.73
N ASP A 480 28.40 -15.59 28.96
CA ASP A 480 28.74 -16.36 30.17
C ASP A 480 27.78 -17.52 30.43
N GLU A 481 26.51 -17.40 30.00
CA GLU A 481 25.54 -18.50 30.05
C GLU A 481 25.88 -19.59 29.02
N TYR A 482 26.27 -19.18 27.81
CA TYR A 482 26.73 -20.09 26.76
C TYR A 482 27.90 -20.96 27.26
N ARG A 483 28.93 -20.33 27.84
CA ARG A 483 30.09 -21.05 28.40
C ARG A 483 29.69 -22.05 29.49
N ARG A 484 28.81 -21.63 30.41
CA ARG A 484 28.29 -22.51 31.47
C ARG A 484 27.45 -23.65 30.91
N TYR A 485 26.64 -23.39 29.89
CA TYR A 485 25.82 -24.39 29.22
C TYR A 485 26.71 -25.46 28.57
N ILE A 486 27.67 -25.06 27.72
CA ILE A 486 28.57 -25.97 27.03
C ILE A 486 29.42 -26.77 28.02
N SER A 487 29.95 -26.14 29.06
CA SER A 487 30.73 -26.83 30.09
C SER A 487 29.93 -27.90 30.84
N ARG A 488 28.60 -27.73 30.96
CA ARG A 488 27.74 -28.61 31.75
C ARG A 488 27.06 -29.69 30.91
N TYR A 489 26.69 -29.37 29.68
CA TYR A 489 25.84 -30.21 28.84
C TYR A 489 26.49 -30.59 27.50
N GLY A 490 27.59 -29.96 27.12
CA GLY A 490 28.19 -30.10 25.79
C GLY A 490 27.40 -29.39 24.69
N LEU A 491 27.81 -29.62 23.44
CA LEU A 491 27.02 -29.19 22.27
C LEU A 491 25.86 -30.16 22.06
N PRO A 492 24.65 -29.67 21.77
CA PRO A 492 23.50 -30.52 21.48
C PRO A 492 23.74 -31.29 20.18
N VAL A 493 23.31 -32.55 20.17
CA VAL A 493 23.42 -33.42 19.00
C VAL A 493 22.14 -33.28 18.18
N LEU A 494 22.27 -32.90 16.92
CA LEU A 494 21.16 -32.88 15.97
C LEU A 494 20.61 -34.30 15.81
N GLY A 495 19.31 -34.46 16.09
CA GLY A 495 18.63 -35.73 15.88
C GLY A 495 18.55 -36.05 14.40
N SER A 496 18.87 -37.30 14.04
CA SER A 496 18.68 -37.84 12.70
C SER A 496 17.20 -38.18 12.47
N LYS A 497 16.33 -37.18 12.49
CA LYS A 497 14.96 -37.36 11.97
C LYS A 497 14.94 -36.87 10.54
N GLU A 498 14.62 -37.77 9.62
CA GLU A 498 14.04 -37.38 8.34
C GLU A 498 12.92 -36.39 8.65
N LYS A 499 12.98 -35.20 8.03
CA LYS A 499 11.89 -34.23 8.08
C LYS A 499 10.60 -35.00 7.86
N VAL A 500 9.65 -34.88 8.77
CA VAL A 500 8.30 -35.41 8.58
C VAL A 500 7.67 -34.62 7.43
N GLU A 501 8.01 -34.99 6.19
CA GLU A 501 7.09 -34.81 5.10
C GLU A 501 5.87 -35.65 5.48
N ILE A 502 4.71 -34.99 5.50
CA ILE A 502 3.42 -35.64 5.67
C ILE A 502 3.23 -36.54 4.44
N GLU A 503 3.68 -37.79 4.54
CA GLU A 503 3.42 -38.83 3.54
C GLU A 503 1.94 -39.20 3.61
N ILE A 504 1.21 -38.74 2.58
CA ILE A 504 0.06 -39.44 2.06
C ILE A 504 0.62 -40.64 1.29
N ASP A 505 0.25 -41.85 1.71
CA ASP A 505 0.55 -43.15 1.09
C ASP A 505 0.81 -43.05 -0.42
N THR A 506 2.02 -43.42 -0.87
CA THR A 506 2.20 -44.21 -2.11
C THR A 506 3.58 -44.87 -2.14
N LYS A 507 3.62 -46.04 -2.77
CA LYS A 507 4.66 -47.07 -2.76
C LYS A 507 5.97 -46.66 -3.48
N THR A 508 7.09 -47.00 -2.83
CA THR A 508 8.32 -47.64 -3.37
C THR A 508 8.94 -47.12 -4.68
N GLU A 509 10.08 -46.41 -4.59
CA GLU A 509 11.40 -46.70 -5.21
C GLU A 509 12.33 -45.48 -5.01
N ALA A 510 13.56 -45.72 -4.54
CA ALA A 510 14.64 -44.77 -4.23
C ALA A 510 14.32 -43.27 -4.42
N THR A 511 13.89 -42.61 -3.34
CA THR A 511 13.43 -41.21 -3.34
C THR A 511 14.56 -40.23 -3.71
N GLN A 512 14.75 -39.98 -5.00
CA GLN A 512 15.56 -38.87 -5.47
C GLN A 512 14.87 -37.56 -5.05
N SER A 513 15.63 -36.65 -4.42
CA SER A 513 15.06 -35.37 -3.98
C SER A 513 14.48 -34.59 -5.17
N LEU A 514 13.43 -33.79 -4.93
CA LEU A 514 12.82 -32.94 -5.97
C LEU A 514 13.87 -32.07 -6.67
N GLU A 515 14.87 -31.56 -5.93
CA GLU A 515 16.00 -30.82 -6.50
C GLU A 515 16.81 -31.66 -7.49
N SER A 516 17.05 -32.95 -7.19
CA SER A 516 17.79 -33.87 -8.06
C SER A 516 17.01 -34.20 -9.34
N LEU A 517 15.70 -34.43 -9.21
CA LEU A 517 14.81 -34.67 -10.35
C LEU A 517 14.70 -33.43 -11.24
N ILE A 518 14.59 -32.24 -10.65
CA ILE A 518 14.60 -30.99 -11.41
C ILE A 518 15.92 -30.81 -12.15
N LEU A 519 17.06 -31.09 -11.50
CA LEU A 519 18.37 -31.04 -12.15
C LEU A 519 18.49 -32.04 -13.31
N HIS A 520 17.89 -33.23 -13.18
CA HIS A 520 17.85 -34.23 -14.25
C HIS A 520 16.94 -33.79 -15.41
N VAL A 521 15.77 -33.22 -15.14
CA VAL A 521 14.90 -32.62 -16.16
C VAL A 521 15.63 -31.48 -16.88
N LEU A 522 16.36 -30.65 -16.13
CA LEU A 522 17.15 -29.57 -16.71
C LEU A 522 18.35 -30.06 -17.51
N ASP A 523 18.94 -31.22 -17.20
CA ASP A 523 20.00 -31.81 -18.04
C ASP A 523 19.51 -32.11 -19.46
N ILE A 524 18.23 -32.47 -19.61
CA ILE A 524 17.68 -33.00 -20.86
C ILE A 524 16.87 -31.94 -21.62
N HIS A 525 16.11 -31.09 -20.92
CA HIS A 525 15.08 -30.23 -21.52
C HIS A 525 15.35 -28.73 -21.42
N GLN A 526 16.48 -28.30 -20.84
CA GLN A 526 16.81 -26.87 -20.76
C GLN A 526 17.03 -26.23 -22.15
N PRO A 527 16.66 -24.94 -22.34
CA PRO A 527 15.96 -24.07 -21.40
C PRO A 527 14.44 -24.37 -21.34
N ILE A 528 13.86 -24.40 -20.14
CA ILE A 528 12.45 -24.80 -19.93
C ILE A 528 11.77 -24.02 -18.81
N ASN A 529 10.47 -23.74 -18.95
CA ASN A 529 9.70 -23.04 -17.92
C ASN A 529 9.18 -24.00 -16.82
N SER A 530 8.81 -23.44 -15.67
CA SER A 530 8.37 -24.21 -14.50
C SER A 530 7.09 -25.03 -14.72
N ASN A 531 6.18 -24.59 -15.59
CA ASN A 531 4.97 -25.36 -15.92
C ASN A 531 5.32 -26.65 -16.68
N SER A 532 6.24 -26.56 -17.63
CA SER A 532 6.70 -27.70 -18.39
C SER A 532 7.53 -28.65 -17.51
N ILE A 533 8.35 -28.12 -16.58
CA ILE A 533 9.03 -28.96 -15.56
C ILE A 533 7.99 -29.70 -14.70
N THR A 534 6.93 -29.03 -14.25
CA THR A 534 5.84 -29.68 -13.50
C THR A 534 5.18 -30.80 -14.31
N ASN A 535 4.92 -30.59 -15.60
CA ASN A 535 4.31 -31.60 -16.46
C ASN A 535 5.23 -32.81 -16.67
N ILE A 536 6.53 -32.58 -16.89
CA ILE A 536 7.52 -33.65 -17.06
C ILE A 536 7.68 -34.45 -15.76
N LEU A 537 7.77 -33.78 -14.61
CA LEU A 537 7.79 -34.46 -13.31
C LEU A 537 6.57 -35.34 -13.09
N ALA A 538 5.39 -34.90 -13.52
CA ALA A 538 4.16 -35.67 -13.40
C ALA A 538 4.07 -36.84 -14.39
N GLN A 539 4.63 -36.70 -15.60
CA GLN A 539 4.55 -37.70 -16.68
C GLN A 539 5.65 -38.76 -16.60
N GLU A 540 6.89 -38.36 -16.34
CA GLU A 540 8.07 -39.24 -16.42
C GLU A 540 8.47 -39.82 -15.06
N PHE A 541 8.15 -39.12 -13.96
CA PHE A 541 8.59 -39.49 -12.60
C PHE A 541 7.41 -39.75 -11.65
N GLU A 542 6.17 -39.79 -12.17
CA GLU A 542 4.91 -39.89 -11.42
C GLU A 542 4.78 -38.89 -10.25
N LEU A 543 5.56 -37.81 -10.28
CA LEU A 543 5.71 -36.86 -9.17
C LEU A 543 4.88 -35.62 -9.42
N ARG A 544 3.66 -35.60 -8.84
CA ARG A 544 2.76 -34.44 -8.92
C ARG A 544 3.19 -33.36 -7.93
N LYS A 545 3.86 -32.31 -8.42
CA LYS A 545 4.18 -31.10 -7.65
C LYS A 545 3.49 -29.89 -8.24
N SER A 546 3.05 -28.96 -7.41
CA SER A 546 2.54 -27.69 -7.90
C SER A 546 3.67 -26.87 -8.52
N VAL A 547 3.32 -25.99 -9.46
CA VAL A 547 4.28 -25.03 -10.06
C VAL A 547 4.97 -24.20 -8.98
N HIS A 548 4.28 -23.92 -7.86
CA HIS A 548 4.86 -23.23 -6.71
C HIS A 548 5.98 -24.03 -6.03
N GLN A 549 5.78 -25.35 -5.83
CA GLN A 549 6.80 -26.23 -5.24
C GLN A 549 8.01 -26.39 -6.17
N VAL A 550 7.77 -26.50 -7.48
CA VAL A 550 8.85 -26.55 -8.49
C VAL A 550 9.62 -25.23 -8.52
N ASN A 551 8.93 -24.09 -8.48
CA ASN A 551 9.58 -22.77 -8.38
C ASN A 551 10.40 -22.62 -7.10
N PHE A 552 9.88 -23.04 -5.96
CA PHE A 552 10.61 -22.99 -4.69
C PHE A 552 11.93 -23.78 -4.77
N ALA A 553 11.88 -24.98 -5.33
CA ALA A 553 13.07 -25.80 -5.55
C ALA A 553 14.05 -25.19 -6.56
N LEU A 554 13.56 -24.62 -7.67
CA LEU A 554 14.39 -23.91 -8.66
C LEU A 554 15.07 -22.67 -8.09
N TYR A 555 14.38 -21.89 -7.26
CA TYR A 555 14.99 -20.75 -6.56
C TYR A 555 16.04 -21.20 -5.54
N THR A 556 15.79 -22.32 -4.85
CA THR A 556 16.78 -22.92 -3.94
C THR A 556 18.01 -23.44 -4.70
N LEU A 557 17.81 -24.08 -5.86
CA LEU A 557 18.91 -24.50 -6.74
C LEU A 557 19.68 -23.29 -7.30
N ARG A 558 18.99 -22.17 -7.55
CA ARG A 558 19.61 -20.93 -8.05
C ARG A 558 20.47 -20.26 -7.00
N THR A 559 20.02 -20.19 -5.74
CA THR A 559 20.86 -19.67 -4.65
C THR A 559 22.08 -20.55 -4.39
N LYS A 560 21.96 -21.86 -4.63
CA LYS A 560 23.08 -22.82 -4.63
C LYS A 560 23.96 -22.74 -5.89
N GLY A 561 23.66 -21.84 -6.83
CA GLY A 561 24.40 -21.66 -8.08
C GLY A 561 24.27 -22.81 -9.08
N ARG A 562 23.29 -23.71 -8.92
CA ARG A 562 23.12 -24.93 -9.74
C ARG A 562 22.23 -24.72 -10.97
N VAL A 563 21.41 -23.67 -10.98
CA VAL A 563 20.55 -23.30 -12.10
C VAL A 563 20.53 -21.78 -12.30
N THR A 564 20.25 -21.34 -13.52
CA THR A 564 20.08 -19.94 -13.94
C THR A 564 18.69 -19.72 -14.52
N LEU A 565 18.18 -18.49 -14.39
CA LEU A 565 16.91 -18.04 -14.96
C LEU A 565 17.20 -16.93 -15.97
N ASN A 566 16.76 -17.11 -17.22
CA ASN A 566 16.95 -16.10 -18.27
C ASN A 566 15.87 -15.00 -18.25
N SER A 567 15.98 -14.02 -19.15
CA SER A 567 15.03 -12.89 -19.27
C SER A 567 13.63 -13.29 -19.74
N GLU A 568 13.44 -14.51 -20.25
CA GLU A 568 12.16 -15.07 -20.70
C GLU A 568 11.57 -16.04 -19.65
N GLU A 569 12.08 -16.01 -18.42
CA GLU A 569 11.67 -16.89 -17.31
C GLU A 569 11.88 -18.40 -17.58
N LEU A 570 12.85 -18.75 -18.44
CA LEU A 570 13.26 -20.12 -18.69
C LEU A 570 14.47 -20.50 -17.82
N TRP A 571 14.39 -21.70 -17.25
CA TRP A 571 15.41 -22.26 -16.38
C TRP A 571 16.42 -23.07 -17.18
N SER A 572 17.68 -22.97 -16.79
CA SER A 572 18.80 -23.76 -17.31
C SER A 572 19.70 -24.19 -16.17
N ARG A 573 20.42 -25.29 -16.32
CA ARG A 573 21.45 -25.72 -15.39
C ARG A 573 22.67 -24.81 -15.54
N SER A 574 23.23 -24.40 -14.39
CA SER A 574 24.51 -23.71 -14.37
C SER A 574 25.62 -24.71 -14.69
N LEU A 575 26.57 -24.31 -15.56
CA LEU A 575 27.78 -25.08 -15.85
C LEU A 575 28.72 -25.17 -14.63
#